data_AF-A0A9N9NS95-F1
#
_entry.id   AF-A0A9N9NS95-F1
#
_cell.length_a   1.000
_cell.length_b   1.000
_cell.length_c   1.000
_cell.angle_alpha   90.00
_cell.angle_beta   90.00
_cell.angle_gamma   90.00
#
_symmetry.space_group_name_H-M   'P 1'
#
loop_
_entity.id
_entity.type
_entity.pdbx_description
1 polymer ?
#
loop_
_entity_poly.entity_id
_entity_poly.type
_entity_poly.pdbx_seq_one_letter_code
_entity_poly.pdbx_strand_id
1 'polypeptide(L)'
;MPERYLKNTLTLPNINDCDPAKIDKFIRYGVEKILSKFPATYDSRYYDVFVASLSAVQNSSPKHVGFIGSHIGPLALAVVVYETIEKNTPESLKYLDTILDKYHSLSLQEDSNELLYGRAGYLYALIFIRKYCKDNEEIMSRIRNDKLKEIIKLIIKDGRDGAKRITDLMTINDNVTKPALMWSWHNSEYIGAIHGVAGIITTILQCGELALPYMDELFQTIEWLIGIVQMDKNYPARIQSTHDDLIQ
;
A
#
# COMPACT_ATOMS: atom_id res chain seq x y z
N MET A 1 -4.25 -27.51 -12.43
CA MET A 1 -3.85 -27.26 -11.02
C MET A 1 -4.56 -26.08 -10.31
N PRO A 2 -5.61 -25.39 -10.82
CA PRO A 2 -6.23 -24.29 -10.07
C PRO A 2 -7.23 -24.72 -8.99
N GLU A 3 -7.68 -25.99 -8.98
CA GLU A 3 -8.75 -26.45 -8.07
C GLU A 3 -8.30 -26.71 -6.62
N ARG A 4 -6.98 -26.80 -6.34
CA ARG A 4 -6.49 -27.16 -5.00
C ARG A 4 -6.60 -26.03 -3.96
N TYR A 5 -6.71 -24.78 -4.41
CA TYR A 5 -6.63 -23.59 -3.54
C TYR A 5 -8.00 -23.06 -3.06
N LEU A 6 -9.13 -23.64 -3.50
CA LEU A 6 -10.48 -23.18 -3.15
C LEU A 6 -11.09 -23.84 -1.90
N LYS A 7 -10.35 -24.68 -1.17
CA LYS A 7 -10.91 -25.47 -0.06
C LYS A 7 -10.72 -24.92 1.36
N ASN A 8 -10.02 -23.80 1.53
CA ASN A 8 -9.87 -23.16 2.84
C ASN A 8 -10.44 -21.73 2.80
N THR A 9 -11.76 -21.61 2.93
CA THR A 9 -12.41 -20.35 3.27
C THR A 9 -12.10 -20.03 4.73
N LEU A 10 -11.04 -19.25 4.97
CA LEU A 10 -10.97 -18.42 6.17
C LEU A 10 -12.20 -17.51 6.14
N THR A 11 -13.20 -17.80 6.98
CA THR A 11 -14.24 -16.84 7.32
C THR A 11 -13.57 -15.72 8.11
N LEU A 12 -13.00 -14.76 7.39
CA LEU A 12 -12.68 -13.46 7.96
C LEU A 12 -14.00 -12.88 8.49
N PRO A 13 -14.04 -12.37 9.73
CA PRO A 13 -15.25 -11.74 10.26
C PRO A 13 -15.70 -10.67 9.25
N ASN A 14 -16.96 -10.76 8.84
CA ASN A 14 -17.50 -9.78 7.93
C ASN A 14 -17.53 -8.46 8.69
N ILE A 15 -17.16 -7.34 8.05
CA ILE A 15 -17.33 -6.03 8.67
C ILE A 15 -18.81 -5.77 9.05
N ASN A 16 -19.74 -6.47 8.39
CA ASN A 16 -21.17 -6.50 8.73
C ASN A 16 -21.49 -7.31 10.00
N ASP A 17 -20.58 -8.17 10.48
CA ASP A 17 -20.73 -8.92 11.74
C ASP A 17 -20.28 -8.10 12.96
N CYS A 18 -19.58 -6.98 12.73
CA CYS A 18 -19.31 -6.02 13.78
C CYS A 18 -20.58 -5.26 14.12
N ASP A 19 -20.88 -5.16 15.41
CA ASP A 19 -21.94 -4.29 15.94
C ASP A 19 -21.79 -2.88 15.34
N PRO A 20 -22.75 -2.45 14.49
CA PRO A 20 -22.68 -1.15 13.83
C PRO A 20 -22.54 -0.01 14.82
N ALA A 21 -23.08 -0.14 16.03
CA ALA A 21 -22.96 0.86 17.09
C ALA A 21 -21.53 0.93 17.67
N LYS A 22 -20.79 -0.20 17.70
CA LYS A 22 -19.39 -0.21 18.13
C LYS A 22 -18.46 0.37 17.07
N ILE A 23 -18.68 0.06 15.78
CA ILE A 23 -17.93 0.67 14.69
C ILE A 23 -18.22 2.17 14.63
N ASP A 24 -19.49 2.58 14.68
CA ASP A 24 -19.88 3.98 14.64
C ASP A 24 -19.30 4.73 15.85
N LYS A 25 -19.31 4.14 17.06
CA LYS A 25 -18.67 4.71 18.24
C LYS A 25 -17.15 4.80 18.10
N PHE A 26 -16.48 3.78 17.56
CA PHE A 26 -15.03 3.79 17.34
C PHE A 26 -14.63 4.88 16.33
N ILE A 27 -15.35 4.97 15.21
CA ILE A 27 -15.15 5.99 14.20
C ILE A 27 -15.44 7.37 14.79
N ARG A 28 -16.61 7.58 15.41
CA ARG A 28 -16.97 8.87 16.01
C ARG A 28 -15.99 9.31 17.07
N TYR A 29 -15.62 8.44 18.01
CA TYR A 29 -14.69 8.81 19.07
C TYR A 29 -13.27 9.07 18.55
N GLY A 30 -12.80 8.26 17.60
CA GLY A 30 -11.52 8.47 16.93
C GLY A 30 -11.50 9.77 16.14
N VAL A 31 -12.55 10.04 15.38
CA VAL A 31 -12.76 11.26 14.60
C VAL A 31 -12.90 12.46 15.53
N GLU A 32 -13.72 12.43 16.59
CA GLU A 32 -13.86 13.50 17.57
C GLU A 32 -12.55 13.85 18.25
N LYS A 33 -11.71 12.86 18.58
CA LYS A 33 -10.40 13.09 19.21
C LYS A 33 -9.37 13.67 18.24
N ILE A 34 -9.47 13.34 16.96
CA ILE A 34 -8.69 13.96 15.88
C ILE A 34 -9.18 15.40 15.68
N LEU A 35 -10.50 15.61 15.57
CA LEU A 35 -11.13 16.91 15.37
C LEU A 35 -10.99 17.83 16.59
N SER A 36 -10.90 17.32 17.82
CA SER A 36 -10.64 18.15 19.00
C SER A 36 -9.23 18.76 18.99
N LYS A 37 -8.30 18.12 18.27
CA LYS A 37 -6.95 18.65 18.02
C LYS A 37 -6.89 19.56 16.79
N PHE A 38 -7.85 19.44 15.88
CA PHE A 38 -7.96 20.19 14.63
C PHE A 38 -9.43 20.57 14.36
N PRO A 39 -9.93 21.65 15.00
CA PRO A 39 -11.37 21.94 15.04
C PRO A 39 -11.94 22.22 13.66
N ALA A 40 -12.92 21.43 13.26
CA ALA A 40 -13.66 21.56 12.01
C ALA A 40 -14.93 22.41 12.20
N THR A 41 -15.22 23.30 11.25
CA THR A 41 -16.50 24.04 11.22
C THR A 41 -17.59 23.24 10.50
N TYR A 42 -18.84 23.45 10.89
CA TYR A 42 -19.96 22.53 10.63
C TYR A 42 -20.34 22.37 9.15
N ASP A 43 -19.82 23.23 8.26
CA ASP A 43 -20.06 23.20 6.81
C ASP A 43 -18.89 22.59 6.00
N SER A 44 -17.74 22.34 6.65
CA SER A 44 -16.44 22.08 6.01
C SER A 44 -15.75 20.80 6.46
N ARG A 45 -16.48 19.85 7.07
CA ARG A 45 -15.90 18.66 7.71
C ARG A 45 -14.87 17.91 6.85
N TYR A 46 -15.07 17.81 5.54
CA TYR A 46 -14.11 17.18 4.61
C TYR A 46 -12.87 18.05 4.34
N TYR A 47 -13.08 19.36 4.20
CA TYR A 47 -12.01 20.33 4.00
C TYR A 47 -11.11 20.45 5.24
N ASP A 48 -11.68 20.42 6.44
CA ASP A 48 -10.91 20.52 7.68
C ASP A 48 -10.09 19.25 7.95
N VAL A 49 -10.65 18.07 7.65
CA VAL A 49 -9.89 16.81 7.67
C VAL A 49 -8.77 16.83 6.64
N PHE A 50 -9.02 17.38 5.45
CA PHE A 50 -8.01 17.53 4.41
C PHE A 50 -6.89 18.50 4.81
N VAL A 51 -7.23 19.67 5.36
CA VAL A 51 -6.25 20.66 5.85
C VAL A 51 -5.46 20.10 7.03
N ALA A 52 -6.12 19.45 7.99
CA ALA A 52 -5.46 18.78 9.11
C ALA A 52 -4.49 17.69 8.63
N SER A 53 -4.90 16.91 7.61
CA SER A 53 -4.03 15.92 6.98
C SER A 53 -2.82 16.60 6.33
N LEU A 54 -3.02 17.62 5.50
CA LEU A 54 -1.93 18.38 4.88
C LEU A 54 -0.96 18.97 5.92
N SER A 55 -1.47 19.56 7.01
CA SER A 55 -0.67 20.12 8.11
C SER A 55 0.10 19.05 8.88
N ALA A 56 -0.50 17.88 9.14
CA ALA A 56 0.20 16.77 9.77
C ALA A 56 1.36 16.28 8.89
N VAL A 57 1.17 16.31 7.57
CA VAL A 57 2.19 15.84 6.64
C VAL A 57 3.28 16.88 6.35
N GLN A 58 3.07 18.18 6.59
CA GLN A 58 4.15 19.18 6.59
C GLN A 58 5.32 18.84 7.54
N ASN A 59 5.07 18.00 8.55
CA ASN A 59 6.10 17.51 9.46
C ASN A 59 6.73 16.16 9.04
N SER A 60 6.32 15.59 7.90
CA SER A 60 6.88 14.35 7.35
C SER A 60 8.11 14.64 6.49
N SER A 61 8.99 13.64 6.35
CA SER A 61 10.15 13.75 5.48
C SER A 61 9.70 13.97 4.02
N PRO A 62 10.21 15.00 3.32
CA PRO A 62 9.83 15.29 1.95
C PRO A 62 10.33 14.23 0.94
N LYS A 63 11.15 13.28 1.40
CA LYS A 63 11.70 12.21 0.57
C LYS A 63 10.74 11.04 0.39
N HIS A 64 9.87 10.78 1.37
CA HIS A 64 8.97 9.64 1.33
C HIS A 64 7.80 9.88 0.37
N VAL A 65 7.35 8.80 -0.26
CA VAL A 65 6.30 8.83 -1.29
C VAL A 65 5.15 7.87 -1.01
N GLY A 66 5.15 7.18 0.13
CA GLY A 66 4.11 6.22 0.48
C GLY A 66 2.76 6.88 0.78
N PHE A 67 1.67 6.20 0.47
CA PHE A 67 0.31 6.76 0.61
C PHE A 67 -0.02 7.09 2.07
N ILE A 68 0.36 6.24 3.02
CA ILE A 68 -0.06 6.38 4.42
C ILE A 68 0.85 7.35 5.19
N GLY A 69 2.16 7.35 4.91
CA GLY A 69 3.18 8.03 5.70
C GLY A 69 3.81 9.26 5.03
N SER A 70 3.24 9.77 3.94
CA SER A 70 3.78 10.92 3.20
C SER A 70 2.71 11.86 2.63
N HIS A 71 3.14 12.90 1.92
CA HIS A 71 2.28 13.90 1.27
C HIS A 71 1.36 13.32 0.22
N ILE A 72 1.67 12.13 -0.27
CA ILE A 72 0.91 11.49 -1.34
C ILE A 72 -0.50 11.12 -0.92
N GLY A 73 -0.71 10.62 0.30
CA GLY A 73 -2.04 10.25 0.80
C GLY A 73 -3.03 11.41 0.79
N PRO A 74 -2.73 12.52 1.50
CA PRO A 74 -3.59 13.70 1.50
C PRO A 74 -3.82 14.23 0.10
N LEU A 75 -2.78 14.34 -0.74
CA LEU A 75 -2.94 14.82 -2.12
C LEU A 75 -3.86 13.92 -2.93
N ALA A 76 -3.69 12.60 -2.87
CA ALA A 76 -4.52 11.65 -3.60
C ALA A 76 -5.98 11.67 -3.12
N LEU A 77 -6.19 11.84 -1.80
CA LEU A 77 -7.51 12.06 -1.24
C LEU A 77 -8.13 13.37 -1.75
N ALA A 78 -7.35 14.45 -1.86
CA ALA A 78 -7.79 15.72 -2.45
C ALA A 78 -8.32 15.53 -3.86
N VAL A 79 -7.54 14.84 -4.72
CA VAL A 79 -7.94 14.56 -6.10
C VAL A 79 -9.31 13.88 -6.13
N VAL A 80 -9.49 12.83 -5.33
CA VAL A 80 -10.75 12.08 -5.28
C VAL A 80 -11.89 12.90 -4.70
N VAL A 81 -11.69 13.66 -3.63
CA VAL A 81 -12.75 14.49 -3.03
C VAL A 81 -13.19 15.60 -3.98
N TYR A 82 -12.25 16.35 -4.54
CA TYR A 82 -12.58 17.45 -5.46
C TYR A 82 -13.26 16.92 -6.73
N GLU A 83 -12.84 15.77 -7.25
CA GLU A 83 -13.46 15.20 -8.45
C GLU A 83 -14.83 14.58 -8.16
N THR A 84 -14.94 13.76 -7.11
CA THR A 84 -16.12 12.91 -6.91
C THR A 84 -17.22 13.58 -6.09
N ILE A 85 -16.87 14.43 -5.13
CA ILE A 85 -17.81 15.10 -4.21
C ILE A 85 -18.06 16.53 -4.67
N GLU A 86 -17.00 17.33 -4.77
CA GLU A 86 -17.12 18.76 -5.08
C GLU A 86 -17.40 19.04 -6.56
N LYS A 87 -17.17 18.05 -7.44
CA LYS A 87 -17.29 18.19 -8.90
C LYS A 87 -16.45 19.34 -9.47
N ASN A 88 -15.28 19.58 -8.87
CA ASN A 88 -14.32 20.59 -9.29
C ASN A 88 -13.07 19.93 -9.89
N THR A 89 -13.16 19.61 -11.18
CA THR A 89 -12.07 18.99 -11.93
C THR A 89 -10.80 19.85 -11.96
N PRO A 90 -10.82 21.18 -12.20
CA PRO A 90 -9.62 22.02 -12.14
C PRO A 90 -8.82 21.85 -10.83
N GLU A 91 -9.49 21.82 -9.68
CA GLU A 91 -8.82 21.65 -8.39
C GLU A 91 -8.28 20.23 -8.22
N SER A 92 -9.04 19.23 -8.66
CA SER A 92 -8.56 17.84 -8.65
C SER A 92 -7.27 17.68 -9.48
N LEU A 93 -7.22 18.31 -10.66
CA LEU A 93 -6.08 18.25 -11.56
C LEU A 93 -4.86 18.96 -10.98
N LYS A 94 -5.06 20.10 -10.30
CA LYS A 94 -3.97 20.80 -9.59
C LYS A 94 -3.27 19.89 -8.57
N TYR A 95 -4.03 19.12 -7.79
CA TYR A 95 -3.43 18.19 -6.82
C TYR A 95 -2.82 16.96 -7.50
N LEU A 96 -3.42 16.47 -8.58
CA LEU A 96 -2.87 15.37 -9.37
C LEU A 96 -1.53 15.76 -10.00
N ASP A 97 -1.45 16.94 -10.61
CA ASP A 97 -0.23 17.47 -11.22
C ASP A 97 0.86 17.66 -10.17
N THR A 98 0.50 18.08 -8.95
CA THR A 98 1.44 18.09 -7.83
C THR A 98 2.02 16.69 -7.55
N ILE A 99 1.20 15.63 -7.54
CA ILE A 99 1.67 14.25 -7.36
C ILE A 99 2.59 13.83 -8.51
N LEU A 100 2.20 14.10 -9.75
CA LEU A 100 2.88 13.62 -10.94
C LEU A 100 4.17 14.39 -11.24
N ASP A 101 4.18 15.70 -11.11
CA ASP A 101 5.33 16.53 -11.49
C ASP A 101 6.40 16.54 -10.41
N LYS A 102 5.98 16.60 -9.14
CA LYS A 102 6.92 16.69 -8.02
C LYS A 102 7.34 15.33 -7.50
N TYR A 103 6.39 14.41 -7.28
CA TYR A 103 6.68 13.20 -6.52
C TYR A 103 6.92 11.95 -7.37
N HIS A 104 6.55 11.96 -8.64
CA HIS A 104 6.83 10.82 -9.51
C HIS A 104 8.34 10.60 -9.67
N SER A 105 9.09 11.66 -9.95
CA SER A 105 10.56 11.58 -10.04
C SER A 105 11.20 11.14 -8.72
N LEU A 106 10.67 11.59 -7.57
CA LEU A 106 11.12 11.15 -6.24
C LEU A 106 10.83 9.67 -6.02
N SER A 107 9.68 9.15 -6.47
CA SER A 107 9.34 7.74 -6.33
C SER A 107 10.25 6.82 -7.15
N LEU A 108 10.83 7.31 -8.25
CA LEU A 108 11.84 6.58 -9.00
C LEU A 108 13.16 6.46 -8.20
N GLN A 109 13.45 7.44 -7.34
CA GLN A 109 14.66 7.51 -6.51
C GLN A 109 14.47 6.99 -5.08
N GLU A 110 13.25 6.67 -4.65
CA GLU A 110 12.95 6.16 -3.29
C GLU A 110 13.55 4.77 -3.11
N ASP A 111 14.34 4.55 -2.07
CA ASP A 111 15.00 3.25 -1.83
C ASP A 111 14.06 2.21 -1.21
N SER A 112 12.99 2.67 -0.56
CA SER A 112 12.00 1.82 0.07
C SER A 112 10.91 1.36 -0.90
N ASN A 113 10.50 0.10 -0.78
CA ASN A 113 9.43 -0.47 -1.60
C ASN A 113 8.12 -0.68 -0.84
N GLU A 114 8.07 -0.44 0.48
CA GLU A 114 6.91 -0.76 1.30
C GLU A 114 5.76 0.27 1.22
N LEU A 115 4.68 0.05 1.97
CA LEU A 115 3.42 0.77 1.81
C LEU A 115 3.41 2.14 2.49
N LEU A 116 4.10 2.30 3.63
CA LEU A 116 4.02 3.49 4.46
C LEU A 116 4.78 4.67 3.84
N TYR A 117 5.97 4.42 3.33
CA TYR A 117 6.94 5.40 2.84
C TYR A 117 7.42 5.12 1.42
N GLY A 118 7.38 3.87 0.99
CA GLY A 118 8.00 3.40 -0.25
C GLY A 118 7.15 3.45 -1.51
N ARG A 119 7.73 2.85 -2.56
CA ARG A 119 7.16 2.78 -3.92
C ARG A 119 5.80 2.08 -3.99
N ALA A 120 5.54 1.05 -3.18
CA ALA A 120 4.22 0.41 -3.16
C ALA A 120 3.15 1.38 -2.67
N GLY A 121 3.44 2.20 -1.66
CA GLY A 121 2.53 3.25 -1.22
C GLY A 121 2.27 4.29 -2.32
N TYR A 122 3.30 4.72 -3.04
CA TYR A 122 3.11 5.63 -4.18
C TYR A 122 2.24 5.00 -5.28
N LEU A 123 2.53 3.75 -5.64
CA LEU A 123 1.76 2.99 -6.62
C LEU A 123 0.29 2.84 -6.20
N TYR A 124 0.04 2.56 -4.92
CA TYR A 124 -1.30 2.49 -4.32
C TYR A 124 -2.06 3.81 -4.51
N ALA A 125 -1.40 4.95 -4.33
CA ALA A 125 -2.03 6.26 -4.52
C ALA A 125 -2.55 6.47 -5.95
N LEU A 126 -1.76 6.07 -6.95
CA LEU A 126 -2.15 6.21 -8.36
C LEU A 126 -3.33 5.30 -8.73
N ILE A 127 -3.33 4.04 -8.27
CA ILE A 127 -4.46 3.13 -8.50
C ILE A 127 -5.71 3.53 -7.70
N PHE A 128 -5.53 4.12 -6.51
CA PHE A 128 -6.62 4.69 -5.71
C PHE A 128 -7.34 5.80 -6.49
N ILE A 129 -6.59 6.77 -7.03
CA ILE A 129 -7.17 7.84 -7.86
C ILE A 129 -7.85 7.25 -9.10
N ARG A 130 -7.18 6.36 -9.84
CA ARG A 130 -7.77 5.72 -11.04
C ARG A 130 -9.08 4.99 -10.73
N LYS A 131 -9.19 4.36 -9.56
CA LYS A 131 -10.38 3.61 -9.16
C LYS A 131 -11.58 4.54 -8.93
N TYR A 132 -11.38 5.63 -8.21
CA TYR A 132 -12.47 6.53 -7.82
C TYR A 132 -12.77 7.62 -8.86
N CYS A 133 -11.80 7.97 -9.72
CA CYS A 133 -11.95 8.96 -10.78
C CYS A 133 -11.98 8.33 -12.18
N LYS A 134 -12.36 7.05 -12.29
CA LYS A 134 -12.34 6.27 -13.55
C LYS A 134 -13.15 6.87 -14.70
N ASP A 135 -14.18 7.66 -14.38
CA ASP A 135 -15.09 8.26 -15.36
C ASP A 135 -14.55 9.61 -15.89
N ASN A 136 -13.46 10.13 -15.32
CA ASN A 136 -12.79 11.34 -15.77
C ASN A 136 -11.62 10.99 -16.71
N GLU A 137 -11.84 11.14 -18.02
CA GLU A 137 -10.84 10.80 -19.04
C GLU A 137 -9.54 11.61 -18.90
N GLU A 138 -9.61 12.86 -18.45
CA GLU A 138 -8.42 13.70 -18.29
C GLU A 138 -7.52 13.17 -17.16
N ILE A 139 -8.07 12.85 -16.00
CA ILE A 139 -7.33 12.21 -14.89
C ILE A 139 -6.74 10.87 -15.36
N MET A 140 -7.52 10.05 -16.05
CA MET A 140 -7.06 8.75 -16.56
C MET A 140 -5.95 8.90 -17.61
N SER A 141 -5.99 9.95 -18.43
CA SER A 141 -4.96 10.26 -19.43
C SER A 141 -3.64 10.72 -18.81
N ARG A 142 -3.66 11.25 -17.58
CA ARG A 142 -2.47 11.68 -16.83
C ARG A 142 -1.82 10.53 -16.06
N ILE A 143 -2.63 9.62 -15.49
CA ILE A 143 -2.16 8.41 -14.78
C ILE A 143 -2.04 7.22 -15.75
N ARG A 144 -1.18 7.38 -16.74
CA ARG A 144 -0.97 6.39 -17.79
C ARG A 144 -0.25 5.13 -17.30
N ASN A 145 -0.42 4.05 -18.04
CA ASN A 145 0.17 2.75 -17.72
C ASN A 145 1.70 2.74 -17.75
N ASP A 146 2.37 3.61 -18.53
CA ASP A 146 3.83 3.77 -18.53
C ASP A 146 4.35 4.17 -17.14
N LYS A 147 3.72 5.15 -16.48
CA LYS A 147 4.08 5.59 -15.12
C LYS A 147 3.97 4.46 -14.09
N LEU A 148 2.91 3.67 -14.15
CA LEU A 148 2.75 2.53 -13.24
C LEU A 148 3.80 1.45 -13.53
N LYS A 149 4.07 1.17 -14.81
CA LYS A 149 5.09 0.19 -15.23
C LYS A 149 6.49 0.56 -14.77
N GLU A 150 6.85 1.84 -14.79
CA GLU A 150 8.15 2.32 -14.30
C GLU A 150 8.34 1.94 -12.82
N ILE A 151 7.34 2.21 -11.99
CA ILE A 151 7.36 1.89 -10.56
C ILE A 151 7.38 0.38 -10.31
N ILE A 152 6.50 -0.38 -10.99
CA ILE A 152 6.44 -1.84 -10.84
C ILE A 152 7.80 -2.47 -11.22
N LYS A 153 8.43 -2.02 -12.31
CA LYS A 153 9.75 -2.54 -12.72
C LYS A 153 10.81 -2.35 -11.65
N LEU A 154 10.84 -1.19 -11.00
CA LEU A 154 11.78 -0.92 -9.89
C LEU A 154 11.50 -1.83 -8.70
N ILE A 155 10.23 -1.94 -8.27
CA ILE A 155 9.83 -2.83 -7.17
C ILE A 155 10.24 -4.28 -7.46
N ILE A 156 9.95 -4.79 -8.67
CA ILE A 156 10.29 -6.16 -9.06
C ILE A 156 11.81 -6.36 -9.12
N LYS A 157 12.56 -5.40 -9.68
CA LYS A 157 14.02 -5.46 -9.73
C LYS A 157 14.60 -5.58 -8.32
N ASP A 158 14.20 -4.69 -7.42
CA ASP A 158 14.68 -4.70 -6.04
C ASP A 158 14.27 -5.99 -5.30
N GLY A 159 13.08 -6.51 -5.61
CA GLY A 159 12.57 -7.80 -5.11
C GLY A 159 13.46 -8.97 -5.51
N ARG A 160 13.83 -9.05 -6.80
CA ARG A 160 14.76 -10.07 -7.32
C ARG A 160 16.14 -9.95 -6.68
N ASP A 161 16.63 -8.72 -6.54
CA ASP A 161 17.94 -8.46 -5.93
C ASP A 161 17.94 -8.87 -4.45
N GLY A 162 16.85 -8.61 -3.71
CA GLY A 162 16.68 -9.04 -2.32
C GLY A 162 16.56 -10.56 -2.17
N ALA A 163 15.82 -11.22 -3.05
CA ALA A 163 15.65 -12.68 -3.02
C ALA A 163 16.99 -13.42 -3.18
N LYS A 164 17.88 -12.91 -4.05
CA LYS A 164 19.25 -13.42 -4.19
C LYS A 164 20.04 -13.28 -2.88
N ARG A 165 20.03 -12.09 -2.27
CA ARG A 165 20.75 -11.84 -1.01
C ARG A 165 20.34 -12.78 0.11
N ILE A 166 19.05 -13.02 0.29
CA ILE A 166 18.59 -13.93 1.35
C ILE A 166 18.87 -15.39 1.02
N THR A 167 18.84 -15.78 -0.26
CA THR A 167 19.13 -17.14 -0.70
C THR A 167 20.55 -17.56 -0.33
N ASP A 168 21.50 -16.63 -0.39
CA ASP A 168 22.90 -16.85 -0.02
C ASP A 168 23.09 -16.95 1.52
N LEU A 169 22.19 -16.34 2.29
CA LEU A 169 22.24 -16.31 3.77
C LEU A 169 21.42 -17.42 4.43
N MET A 170 20.49 -18.03 3.70
CA MET A 170 19.53 -19.00 4.21
C MET A 170 20.05 -20.44 4.10
N THR A 171 20.41 -21.04 5.23
CA THR A 171 20.47 -22.51 5.39
C THR A 171 19.07 -23.04 5.71
N ILE A 172 18.13 -22.91 4.77
CA ILE A 172 16.76 -23.39 4.99
C ILE A 172 16.67 -24.84 4.53
N ASN A 173 16.02 -25.67 5.35
CA ASN A 173 15.62 -27.05 5.03
C ASN A 173 15.23 -27.19 3.56
N ASP A 174 15.76 -28.21 2.88
CA ASP A 174 15.56 -28.48 1.44
C ASP A 174 14.09 -28.60 0.99
N ASN A 175 13.14 -28.61 1.94
CA ASN A 175 11.71 -28.81 1.69
C ASN A 175 10.87 -27.53 1.52
N VAL A 176 11.45 -26.32 1.66
CA VAL A 176 10.70 -25.06 1.50
C VAL A 176 11.13 -24.32 0.23
N THR A 177 10.19 -24.09 -0.68
CA THR A 177 10.39 -23.30 -1.90
C THR A 177 10.87 -21.89 -1.54
N LYS A 178 12.01 -21.45 -2.08
CA LYS A 178 12.55 -20.10 -1.84
C LYS A 178 11.67 -19.04 -2.52
N PRO A 179 11.52 -17.84 -1.93
CA PRO A 179 10.78 -16.77 -2.57
C PRO A 179 11.55 -16.27 -3.80
N ALA A 180 10.83 -15.93 -4.87
CA ALA A 180 11.42 -15.29 -6.05
C ALA A 180 11.68 -13.79 -5.84
N LEU A 181 10.93 -13.17 -4.90
CA LEU A 181 10.99 -11.75 -4.59
C LEU A 181 11.13 -11.55 -3.08
N MET A 182 12.01 -10.65 -2.67
CA MET A 182 12.16 -10.23 -1.28
C MET A 182 12.56 -8.76 -1.17
N TRP A 183 11.98 -8.06 -0.20
CA TRP A 183 12.30 -6.66 0.07
C TRP A 183 12.73 -6.50 1.52
N SER A 184 13.52 -5.45 1.78
CA SER A 184 13.92 -5.08 3.13
C SER A 184 13.59 -3.62 3.41
N TRP A 185 13.31 -3.34 4.68
CA TRP A 185 13.17 -1.99 5.22
C TRP A 185 13.98 -1.93 6.51
N HIS A 186 14.81 -0.90 6.68
CA HIS A 186 15.78 -0.80 7.80
C HIS A 186 16.56 -2.10 8.07
N ASN A 187 17.10 -2.71 7.01
CA ASN A 187 17.88 -3.96 7.07
C ASN A 187 17.12 -5.17 7.63
N SER A 188 15.78 -5.17 7.56
CA SER A 188 14.94 -6.30 7.96
C SER A 188 13.96 -6.68 6.85
N GLU A 189 13.83 -7.99 6.61
CA GLU A 189 12.90 -8.58 5.65
C GLU A 189 11.53 -8.81 6.27
N TYR A 190 10.72 -7.75 6.32
CA TYR A 190 9.38 -7.79 6.88
C TYR A 190 8.41 -8.58 5.98
N ILE A 191 7.48 -9.31 6.61
CA ILE A 191 6.49 -10.15 5.90
C ILE A 191 5.14 -9.44 5.76
N GLY A 192 4.77 -8.63 6.75
CA GLY A 192 3.43 -8.08 6.92
C GLY A 192 3.00 -7.03 5.89
N ALA A 193 1.79 -6.49 6.09
CA ALA A 193 1.12 -5.61 5.13
C ALA A 193 1.71 -4.19 5.02
N ILE A 194 2.30 -3.66 6.09
CA ILE A 194 2.79 -2.27 6.09
C ILE A 194 4.20 -2.18 5.53
N HIS A 195 5.14 -2.89 6.15
CA HIS A 195 6.58 -2.81 5.81
C HIS A 195 7.08 -3.96 4.93
N GLY A 196 6.22 -4.92 4.59
CA GLY A 196 6.65 -6.23 4.15
C GLY A 196 6.04 -6.74 2.84
N VAL A 197 6.45 -7.97 2.53
CA VAL A 197 6.13 -8.70 1.29
C VAL A 197 4.64 -8.69 0.97
N ALA A 198 3.77 -8.95 1.96
CA ALA A 198 2.33 -9.07 1.73
C ALA A 198 1.72 -7.77 1.16
N GLY A 199 2.11 -6.62 1.71
CA GLY A 199 1.61 -5.32 1.24
C GLY A 199 2.07 -4.99 -0.17
N ILE A 200 3.34 -5.27 -0.46
CA ILE A 200 3.95 -5.00 -1.76
C ILE A 200 3.29 -5.85 -2.86
N ILE A 201 3.18 -7.16 -2.64
CA ILE A 201 2.53 -8.07 -3.59
C ILE A 201 1.07 -7.69 -3.81
N THR A 202 0.33 -7.41 -2.73
CA THR A 202 -1.08 -7.00 -2.83
C THR A 202 -1.23 -5.76 -3.70
N THR A 203 -0.35 -4.77 -3.54
CA THR A 203 -0.37 -3.54 -4.33
C THR A 203 -0.11 -3.83 -5.81
N ILE A 204 0.89 -4.65 -6.15
CA ILE A 204 1.18 -4.99 -7.55
C ILE A 204 0.00 -5.72 -8.19
N LEU A 205 -0.62 -6.68 -7.48
CA LEU A 205 -1.77 -7.43 -8.00
C LEU A 205 -2.97 -6.52 -8.30
N GLN A 206 -3.15 -5.43 -7.56
CA GLN A 206 -4.20 -4.43 -7.84
C GLN A 206 -3.96 -3.64 -9.14
N CYS A 207 -2.77 -3.71 -9.75
CA CYS A 207 -2.49 -3.11 -11.06
C CYS A 207 -2.98 -3.96 -12.26
N GLY A 208 -3.64 -5.10 -12.02
CA GLY A 208 -4.32 -5.89 -13.05
C GLY A 208 -3.36 -6.40 -14.13
N GLU A 209 -3.65 -6.08 -15.39
CA GLU A 209 -2.84 -6.53 -16.54
C GLU A 209 -1.36 -6.16 -16.44
N LEU A 210 -1.02 -5.10 -15.70
CA LEU A 210 0.37 -4.68 -15.50
C LEU A 210 1.17 -5.64 -14.62
N ALA A 211 0.50 -6.48 -13.83
CA ALA A 211 1.13 -7.51 -13.00
C ALA A 211 1.39 -8.81 -13.78
N LEU A 212 0.67 -9.06 -14.88
CA LEU A 212 0.74 -10.30 -15.66
C LEU A 212 2.17 -10.74 -16.02
N PRO A 213 3.09 -9.84 -16.43
CA PRO A 213 4.46 -10.22 -16.76
C PRO A 213 5.29 -10.76 -15.59
N TYR A 214 4.82 -10.62 -14.35
CA TYR A 214 5.53 -10.95 -13.12
C TYR A 214 4.82 -12.02 -12.29
N MET A 215 3.73 -12.61 -12.80
CA MET A 215 2.86 -13.50 -12.03
C MET A 215 3.56 -14.75 -11.50
N ASP A 216 4.47 -15.35 -12.27
CA ASP A 216 5.19 -16.55 -11.83
C ASP A 216 6.02 -16.26 -10.56
N GLU A 217 6.69 -15.11 -10.52
CA GLU A 217 7.54 -14.68 -9.41
C GLU A 217 6.71 -14.25 -8.20
N LEU A 218 5.58 -13.58 -8.45
CA LEU A 218 4.61 -13.22 -7.41
C LEU A 218 4.01 -14.49 -6.79
N PHE A 219 3.58 -15.46 -7.60
CA PHE A 219 3.01 -16.71 -7.11
C PHE A 219 4.03 -17.56 -6.36
N GLN A 220 5.24 -17.72 -6.87
CA GLN A 220 6.29 -18.44 -6.14
C GLN A 220 6.56 -17.81 -4.77
N THR A 221 6.55 -16.47 -4.69
CA THR A 221 6.73 -15.76 -3.42
C THR A 221 5.52 -15.93 -2.49
N ILE A 222 4.30 -15.97 -3.02
CA ILE A 222 3.08 -16.28 -2.24
C ILE A 222 3.10 -17.73 -1.73
N GLU A 223 3.53 -18.70 -2.55
CA GLU A 223 3.68 -20.10 -2.12
C GLU A 223 4.71 -20.22 -0.99
N TRP A 224 5.82 -19.48 -1.09
CA TRP A 224 6.77 -19.36 0.02
C TRP A 224 6.13 -18.74 1.27
N LEU A 225 5.36 -17.66 1.14
CA LEU A 225 4.63 -17.06 2.27
C LEU A 225 3.74 -18.09 2.97
N ILE A 226 2.98 -18.88 2.20
CA ILE A 226 2.15 -19.96 2.75
C ILE A 226 3.00 -20.99 3.53
N GLY A 227 4.21 -21.28 3.04
CA GLY A 227 5.14 -22.22 3.67
C GLY A 227 5.77 -21.75 4.98
N ILE A 228 5.77 -20.45 5.27
CA ILE A 228 6.38 -19.88 6.50
C ILE A 228 5.36 -19.59 7.62
N VAL A 229 4.10 -19.96 7.42
CA VAL A 229 3.06 -19.85 8.46
C VAL A 229 3.48 -20.65 9.70
N GLN A 230 3.42 -20.01 10.85
CA GLN A 230 3.80 -20.58 12.14
C GLN A 230 2.74 -21.59 12.64
N MET A 231 3.09 -22.38 13.66
CA MET A 231 2.18 -23.41 14.21
C MET A 231 0.89 -22.82 14.80
N ASP A 232 0.93 -21.57 15.27
CA ASP A 232 -0.23 -20.81 15.76
C ASP A 232 -1.11 -20.25 14.62
N LYS A 233 -0.76 -20.53 13.37
CA LYS A 233 -1.38 -20.03 12.14
C LYS A 233 -1.14 -18.54 11.88
N ASN A 234 -0.16 -17.94 12.55
CA ASN A 234 0.28 -16.57 12.29
C ASN A 234 1.46 -16.52 11.31
N TYR A 235 1.83 -15.31 10.90
CA TYR A 235 3.04 -15.04 10.12
C TYR A 235 4.10 -14.38 11.00
N PRO A 236 5.39 -14.73 10.82
CA PRO A 236 6.47 -14.04 11.54
C PRO A 236 6.59 -12.60 11.04
N ALA A 237 6.87 -11.63 11.93
CA ALA A 237 7.09 -10.23 11.52
C ALA A 237 8.19 -10.08 10.46
N ARG A 238 9.25 -10.88 10.57
CA ARG A 238 10.43 -10.89 9.70
C ARG A 238 11.03 -12.29 9.63
N ILE A 239 11.77 -12.57 8.55
CA ILE A 239 12.35 -13.89 8.26
C ILE A 239 13.15 -14.53 9.42
N GLN A 240 13.90 -13.73 10.19
CA GLN A 240 14.79 -14.22 11.26
C GLN A 240 14.21 -14.06 12.68
N SER A 241 12.93 -13.70 12.84
CA SER A 241 12.35 -13.59 14.18
C SER A 241 12.10 -14.98 14.77
N THR A 242 12.78 -15.27 15.88
CA THR A 242 12.50 -16.40 16.78
C THR A 242 11.55 -16.00 17.92
N HIS A 243 11.14 -14.73 17.94
CA HIS A 243 10.30 -14.13 18.97
C HIS A 243 9.00 -13.62 18.33
N ASP A 244 7.89 -13.81 19.05
CA ASP A 244 6.52 -13.39 18.71
C ASP A 244 6.36 -11.87 18.68
N ASP A 245 7.03 -11.21 17.73
CA ASP A 245 6.65 -9.88 17.29
C ASP A 245 5.46 -10.08 16.33
N LEU A 246 4.26 -10.16 16.87
CA LEU A 246 3.02 -10.50 16.15
C LEU A 246 2.69 -9.46 15.06
N ILE A 247 2.37 -9.90 13.84
CA ILE A 247 1.65 -9.06 12.86
C ILE A 247 0.15 -9.35 13.05
N GLN A 248 -0.62 -8.35 13.48
CA GLN A 248 -2.09 -8.41 13.53
C GLN A 248 -2.68 -7.79 12.26
#